data_AF-A0A1H6YFK1-F1
#
_entry.id   AF-A0A1H6YFK1-F1
#
_cell.length_a   1.000
_cell.length_b   1.000
_cell.length_c   1.000
_cell.angle_alpha   90.00
_cell.angle_beta   90.00
_cell.angle_gamma   90.00
#
_symmetry.space_group_name_H-M   'P 1'
#
loop_
_entity.id
_entity.type
_entity.pdbx_description
1 polymer ?
#
loop_
_entity_poly.entity_id
_entity_poly.type
_entity_poly.pdbx_seq_one_letter_code
_entity_poly.pdbx_strand_id
1 'polypeptide(L)'
;MNAPGTVEGQPCPPGAAPLAAVDDLQVGVVGDHVEVVAGVPIRRDDPNLCGHFPGFPVFPGVFIVEALVQAVDIALRNPGRPRLRLCSVDTVRFLAPLLPPDRLTLDIVATGDGPDRWTVTASGRRDDGTVTVTLRARFDGGDADEPTATGTEPSTGAAGGGLAHHQIRALLPQRYPLLLVDRVLTMTPGSRIEAVKTVTATEPCYRDLTDDAPPGDYAYPASLLVESLGQTAALLWLADADGPVGDDHVLMFVGARDFAFDGAAYPGDVLRHTVHLERVIADTAFATGETYVGDRRIARVGTLMAARRPRTALTVETATSRTAGVPTDRGPSRHGAARLRQSSAGKADLS
;
A
#
# COMPACT_ATOMS: atom_id res chain seq x y z
N MET A 1 0.96 6.40 33.41
CA MET A 1 -0.14 5.78 32.64
C MET A 1 -0.86 6.91 31.94
N ASN A 2 -0.64 7.07 30.63
CA ASN A 2 -1.37 8.03 29.81
C ASN A 2 -2.57 7.30 29.19
N ALA A 3 -3.74 7.93 29.20
CA ALA A 3 -4.97 7.44 28.57
C ALA A 3 -4.76 7.19 27.06
N PRO A 4 -5.59 6.35 26.40
CA PRO A 4 -5.59 6.25 24.94
C PRO A 4 -5.82 7.64 24.35
N GLY A 5 -4.81 8.17 23.65
CA GLY A 5 -4.87 9.47 23.01
C GLY A 5 -5.29 9.30 21.56
N THR A 6 -6.34 9.98 21.14
CA THR A 6 -6.64 10.19 19.72
C THR A 6 -5.68 11.25 19.19
N VAL A 7 -4.92 10.93 18.15
CA VAL A 7 -4.12 11.92 17.43
C VAL A 7 -4.97 12.41 16.27
N GLU A 8 -5.68 13.53 16.47
CA GLU A 8 -6.43 14.23 15.42
C GLU A 8 -5.58 15.35 14.80
N GLY A 9 -5.34 15.29 13.50
CA GLY A 9 -4.60 16.31 12.75
C GLY A 9 -3.55 15.70 11.84
N GLN A 10 -3.37 16.30 10.66
CA GLN A 10 -2.58 15.78 9.54
C GLN A 10 -1.11 15.57 9.95
N PRO A 11 -0.66 14.32 10.17
CA PRO A 11 0.75 14.05 10.26
C PRO A 11 1.30 14.17 8.83
N CYS A 12 2.17 15.15 8.57
CA CYS A 12 2.99 15.10 7.37
C CYS A 12 3.78 13.79 7.42
N PRO A 13 3.78 12.95 6.36
CA PRO A 13 4.70 11.83 6.32
C PRO A 13 6.09 12.42 6.55
N PRO A 14 6.83 11.89 7.52
CA PRO A 14 7.94 12.66 8.03
C PRO A 14 9.12 12.58 7.04
N GLY A 15 9.03 11.77 5.98
CA GLY A 15 9.91 11.76 4.81
C GLY A 15 9.14 11.58 3.50
N ALA A 16 9.85 11.28 2.41
CA ALA A 16 9.26 11.13 1.08
C ALA A 16 8.14 10.08 1.10
N ALA A 17 6.99 10.44 0.57
CA ALA A 17 5.82 9.58 0.53
C ALA A 17 4.95 9.94 -0.67
N PRO A 18 4.37 8.95 -1.38
CA PRO A 18 3.54 9.23 -2.54
C PRO A 18 2.24 9.97 -2.20
N LEU A 19 1.76 9.83 -0.97
CA LEU A 19 0.54 10.47 -0.46
C LEU A 19 0.60 10.61 1.07
N ALA A 20 -0.13 11.57 1.62
CA ALA A 20 -0.52 11.56 3.02
C ALA A 20 -1.66 10.53 3.19
N ALA A 21 -1.32 9.34 3.70
CA ALA A 21 -2.21 8.19 3.63
C ALA A 21 -3.14 8.09 4.85
N VAL A 22 -2.70 8.55 6.02
CA VAL A 22 -3.42 8.41 7.29
C VAL A 22 -3.99 9.75 7.72
N ASP A 23 -5.32 9.82 7.83
CA ASP A 23 -6.06 11.03 8.24
C ASP A 23 -6.23 11.12 9.76
N ASP A 24 -6.51 9.98 10.38
CA ASP A 24 -6.80 9.84 11.80
C ASP A 24 -6.20 8.54 12.33
N LEU A 25 -5.76 8.59 13.58
CA LEU A 25 -5.04 7.50 14.22
C LEU A 25 -5.37 7.42 15.70
N GLN A 26 -5.76 6.23 16.15
CA GLN A 26 -5.99 5.90 17.54
C GLN A 26 -4.94 4.88 17.99
N VAL A 27 -4.30 5.14 19.14
CA VAL A 27 -3.28 4.24 19.70
C VAL A 27 -3.69 3.76 21.07
N GLY A 28 -3.65 2.44 21.27
CA GLY A 28 -3.81 1.76 22.55
C GLY A 28 -2.59 0.91 22.86
N VAL A 29 -2.29 0.75 24.15
CA VAL A 29 -1.28 -0.21 24.62
C VAL A 29 -2.01 -1.28 25.42
N VAL A 30 -1.88 -2.54 25.00
CA VAL A 30 -2.56 -3.68 25.61
C VAL A 30 -1.52 -4.72 25.96
N GLY A 31 -1.21 -4.88 27.25
CA GLY A 31 -0.16 -5.78 27.69
C GLY A 31 1.20 -5.37 27.13
N ASP A 32 1.78 -6.24 26.29
CA ASP A 32 3.09 -6.08 25.64
C ASP A 32 3.01 -5.69 24.16
N HIS A 33 1.81 -5.47 23.62
CA HIS A 33 1.61 -5.01 22.24
C HIS A 33 0.94 -3.64 22.17
N VAL A 34 1.15 -2.99 21.02
CA VAL A 34 0.52 -1.71 20.66
C VAL A 34 -0.55 -1.99 19.62
N GLU A 35 -1.76 -1.50 19.87
CA GLU A 35 -2.88 -1.54 18.93
C GLU A 35 -3.05 -0.16 18.30
N VAL A 36 -3.14 -0.12 16.98
CA VAL A 36 -3.34 1.12 16.21
C VAL A 36 -4.53 0.94 15.29
N VAL A 37 -5.44 1.91 15.28
CA VAL A 37 -6.52 2.00 14.30
C VAL A 37 -6.28 3.23 13.46
N ALA A 38 -6.04 3.04 12.16
CA ALA A 38 -5.73 4.12 11.21
C ALA A 38 -6.83 4.26 10.14
N GLY A 39 -7.27 5.50 9.93
CA GLY A 39 -8.23 5.89 8.90
C GLY A 39 -7.56 6.34 7.61
N VAL A 40 -7.92 5.71 6.50
CA VAL A 40 -7.34 5.95 5.16
C VAL A 40 -8.48 6.23 4.17
N PRO A 41 -8.86 7.51 3.93
CA PRO A 41 -9.90 7.84 2.97
C PRO A 41 -9.39 7.75 1.53
N ILE A 42 -10.21 7.17 0.65
CA ILE A 42 -9.88 7.01 -0.77
C ILE A 42 -10.46 8.19 -1.54
N ARG A 43 -9.64 9.22 -1.69
CA ARG A 43 -10.04 10.49 -2.27
C ARG A 43 -10.00 10.46 -3.80
N ARG A 44 -11.02 11.05 -4.43
CA ARG A 44 -11.08 11.13 -5.90
C ARG A 44 -10.03 12.06 -6.50
N ASP A 45 -9.61 13.07 -5.74
CA ASP A 45 -8.62 14.07 -6.09
C ASP A 45 -7.18 13.70 -5.66
N ASP A 46 -6.95 12.48 -5.15
CA ASP A 46 -5.60 11.97 -4.94
C ASP A 46 -4.79 12.05 -6.25
N PRO A 47 -3.63 12.75 -6.25
CA PRO A 47 -2.87 13.02 -7.47
C PRO A 47 -2.34 11.75 -8.15
N ASN A 48 -2.17 10.65 -7.42
CA ASN A 48 -1.70 9.39 -7.97
C ASN A 48 -2.83 8.59 -8.61
N LEU A 49 -4.06 8.72 -8.11
CA LEU A 49 -5.19 7.91 -8.54
C LEU A 49 -5.55 8.12 -10.02
N CYS A 50 -5.34 9.33 -10.53
CA CYS A 50 -5.57 9.64 -11.95
C CYS A 50 -4.58 8.89 -12.88
N GLY A 51 -3.40 8.54 -12.36
CA GLY A 51 -2.35 7.83 -13.08
C GLY A 51 -2.45 6.30 -12.97
N HIS A 52 -3.10 5.73 -11.96
CA HIS A 52 -3.10 4.27 -11.75
C HIS A 52 -3.85 3.53 -12.86
N PHE A 53 -5.09 3.92 -13.13
CA PHE A 53 -5.87 3.45 -14.28
C PHE A 53 -6.72 4.61 -14.82
N PRO A 54 -6.29 5.29 -15.91
CA PRO A 54 -7.03 6.41 -16.48
C PRO A 54 -8.49 6.06 -16.77
N GLY A 55 -9.41 6.93 -16.34
CA GLY A 55 -10.86 6.73 -16.49
C GLY A 55 -11.48 5.67 -15.56
N PHE A 56 -10.71 5.04 -14.68
CA PHE A 56 -11.20 4.02 -13.75
C PHE A 56 -10.42 4.04 -12.43
N PRO A 57 -10.77 4.97 -11.53
CA PRO A 57 -10.01 5.20 -10.31
C PRO A 57 -10.14 3.99 -9.37
N VAL A 58 -9.05 3.23 -9.25
CA VAL A 58 -8.87 2.15 -8.26
C VAL A 58 -7.67 2.52 -7.41
N PHE A 59 -7.78 2.45 -6.10
CA PHE A 59 -6.65 2.79 -5.22
C PHE A 59 -5.54 1.73 -5.34
N PRO A 60 -4.27 2.13 -5.54
CA PRO A 60 -3.15 1.18 -5.60
C PRO A 60 -3.00 0.40 -4.29
N GLY A 61 -2.97 -0.93 -4.37
CA GLY A 61 -2.81 -1.78 -3.18
C GLY A 61 -1.51 -1.48 -2.42
N VAL A 62 -0.44 -1.13 -3.13
CA VAL A 62 0.85 -0.73 -2.54
C VAL A 62 0.76 0.51 -1.65
N PHE A 63 -0.23 1.39 -1.83
CA PHE A 63 -0.44 2.54 -0.94
C PHE A 63 -1.11 2.16 0.38
N ILE A 64 -1.67 0.96 0.49
CA ILE A 64 -2.05 0.41 1.79
C ILE A 64 -0.80 0.04 2.60
N VAL A 65 0.28 -0.41 1.94
CA VAL A 65 1.58 -0.61 2.59
C VAL A 65 2.16 0.73 3.03
N GLU A 66 2.02 1.77 2.21
CA GLU A 66 2.39 3.14 2.60
C GLU A 66 1.62 3.63 3.84
N ALA A 67 0.31 3.42 3.87
CA ALA A 67 -0.52 3.77 5.03
C ALA A 67 -0.08 3.05 6.30
N LEU A 68 0.29 1.77 6.20
CA LEU A 68 0.85 1.02 7.32
C LEU A 68 2.16 1.63 7.81
N VAL A 69 3.08 1.96 6.89
CA VAL A 69 4.38 2.55 7.23
C VAL A 69 4.18 3.85 7.99
N GLN A 70 3.31 4.73 7.49
CA GLN A 70 2.98 5.99 8.16
C GLN A 70 2.35 5.75 9.53
N ALA A 71 1.34 4.88 9.63
CA ALA A 71 0.67 4.59 10.89
C ALA A 71 1.62 4.02 11.96
N VAL A 72 2.51 3.11 11.57
CA VAL A 72 3.51 2.51 12.47
C VAL A 72 4.55 3.53 12.90
N ASP A 73 5.09 4.33 11.98
CA ASP A 73 6.08 5.36 12.35
C ASP A 73 5.46 6.41 13.27
N ILE A 74 4.24 6.89 12.99
CA ILE A 74 3.53 7.85 13.85
C ILE A 74 3.27 7.25 15.24
N ALA A 75 2.72 6.04 15.32
CA ALA A 75 2.29 5.45 16.57
C ALA A 75 3.47 5.02 17.47
N LEU A 76 4.59 4.60 16.88
CA LEU A 76 5.73 4.04 17.60
C LEU A 76 6.96 4.96 17.61
N ARG A 77 6.82 6.20 17.10
CA ARG A 77 7.90 7.20 17.07
C ARG A 77 8.51 7.37 18.46
N ASN A 78 9.82 7.17 18.57
CA ASN A 78 10.57 7.46 19.78
C ASN A 78 11.54 8.63 19.54
N PRO A 79 11.30 9.82 20.14
CA PRO A 79 12.23 10.93 20.06
C PRO A 79 13.63 10.53 20.51
N GLY A 80 14.66 10.84 19.71
CA GLY A 80 16.05 10.49 20.00
C GLY A 80 16.50 9.11 19.49
N ARG A 81 15.61 8.37 18.81
CA ARG A 81 15.97 7.15 18.06
C ARG A 81 15.83 7.36 16.56
N PRO A 82 16.43 6.50 15.72
CA PRO A 82 16.15 6.49 14.29
C PRO A 82 14.67 6.21 14.00
N ARG A 83 14.20 6.58 12.80
CA ARG A 83 12.83 6.26 12.36
C ARG A 83 12.67 4.79 12.05
N LEU A 84 11.44 4.31 12.18
CA LEU A 84 11.13 2.94 11.82
C LEU A 84 11.06 2.82 10.30
N ARG A 85 11.75 1.83 9.75
CA ARG A 85 11.74 1.47 8.34
C ARG A 85 10.99 0.18 8.16
N LEU A 86 10.37 0.01 7.00
CA LEU A 86 9.85 -1.27 6.57
C LEU A 86 11.01 -2.17 6.11
N CYS A 87 11.29 -3.24 6.84
CA CYS A 87 12.38 -4.18 6.52
C CYS A 87 11.88 -5.35 5.70
N SER A 88 10.68 -5.84 6.01
CA SER A 88 10.05 -6.90 5.24
C SER A 88 8.54 -6.78 5.21
N VAL A 89 7.96 -7.28 4.12
CA VAL A 89 6.56 -7.69 4.05
C VAL A 89 6.56 -9.21 3.94
N ASP A 90 6.38 -9.88 5.08
CA ASP A 90 6.32 -11.34 5.16
C ASP A 90 5.15 -11.85 4.28
N THR A 91 3.98 -11.22 4.42
CA THR A 91 2.82 -11.49 3.57
C THR A 91 1.97 -10.24 3.39
N VAL A 92 1.43 -10.03 2.19
CA VAL A 92 0.32 -9.10 1.93
C VAL A 92 -0.66 -9.75 0.96
N ARG A 93 -1.96 -9.58 1.21
CA ARG A 93 -3.04 -10.04 0.34
C ARG A 93 -4.07 -8.95 0.19
N PHE A 94 -4.31 -8.53 -1.04
CA PHE A 94 -5.37 -7.60 -1.43
C PHE A 94 -6.58 -8.43 -1.85
N LEU A 95 -7.63 -8.35 -1.05
CA LEU A 95 -8.81 -9.22 -1.12
C LEU A 95 -9.97 -8.56 -1.87
N ALA A 96 -10.05 -7.22 -1.84
CA ALA A 96 -11.07 -6.45 -2.54
C ALA A 96 -10.52 -5.08 -2.95
N PRO A 97 -10.99 -4.51 -4.07
CA PRO A 97 -10.57 -3.19 -4.52
C PRO A 97 -11.10 -2.09 -3.60
N LEU A 98 -10.36 -0.97 -3.57
CA LEU A 98 -10.75 0.26 -2.92
C LEU A 98 -11.02 1.31 -4.01
N LEU A 99 -12.22 1.89 -4.01
CA LEU A 99 -12.65 2.88 -5.00
C LEU A 99 -13.07 4.17 -4.30
N PRO A 100 -12.90 5.36 -4.88
CA PRO A 100 -13.51 6.55 -4.28
C PRO A 100 -15.05 6.44 -4.23
N PRO A 101 -15.71 6.93 -3.17
CA PRO A 101 -15.17 7.58 -1.97
C PRO A 101 -15.06 6.61 -0.76
N ASP A 102 -14.66 5.35 -0.98
CA ASP A 102 -14.51 4.37 0.09
C ASP A 102 -13.55 4.92 1.17
N ARG A 103 -13.72 4.45 2.41
CA ARG A 103 -12.76 4.64 3.49
C ARG A 103 -12.26 3.29 3.95
N LEU A 104 -10.95 3.18 4.10
CA LEU A 104 -10.28 2.01 4.66
C LEU A 104 -9.97 2.29 6.13
N THR A 105 -10.37 1.38 7.01
CA THR A 105 -9.90 1.32 8.40
C THR A 105 -8.87 0.20 8.49
N LEU A 106 -7.65 0.52 8.93
CA LEU A 106 -6.59 -0.45 9.20
C LEU A 106 -6.51 -0.71 10.71
N ASP A 107 -6.84 -1.92 11.14
CA ASP A 107 -6.50 -2.39 12.50
C ASP A 107 -5.12 -3.01 12.46
N ILE A 108 -4.22 -2.49 13.28
CA ILE A 108 -2.80 -2.81 13.30
C ILE A 108 -2.44 -3.28 14.71
N VAL A 109 -1.72 -4.39 14.81
CA VAL A 109 -1.13 -4.89 16.05
C VAL A 109 0.38 -4.95 15.87
N ALA A 110 1.11 -4.21 16.71
CA ALA A 110 2.56 -4.16 16.71
C ALA A 110 3.12 -4.78 17.99
N THR A 111 3.99 -5.78 17.84
CA THR A 111 4.68 -6.46 18.94
C THR A 111 6.18 -6.20 18.82
N GLY A 112 6.79 -5.75 19.93
CA GLY A 112 8.23 -5.45 19.96
C GLY A 112 9.09 -6.70 20.08
N ASP A 113 10.06 -6.86 19.17
CA ASP A 113 11.07 -7.93 19.15
C ASP A 113 12.46 -7.42 19.62
N GLY A 114 12.48 -6.22 20.21
CA GLY A 114 13.70 -5.55 20.66
C GLY A 114 13.52 -4.03 20.76
N PRO A 115 14.60 -3.30 21.10
CA PRO A 115 14.55 -1.86 21.35
C PRO A 115 14.00 -1.04 20.17
N ASP A 116 14.27 -1.48 18.94
CA ASP A 116 13.84 -0.83 17.70
C ASP A 116 13.48 -1.87 16.65
N ARG A 117 12.79 -2.95 17.03
CA ARG A 117 12.33 -3.99 16.10
C ARG A 117 10.89 -4.36 16.41
N TRP A 118 10.07 -4.41 15.38
CA TRP A 118 8.64 -4.64 15.52
C TRP A 118 8.15 -5.63 14.48
N THR A 119 7.41 -6.64 14.94
CA THR A 119 6.56 -7.44 14.07
C THR A 119 5.16 -6.82 14.08
N VAL A 120 4.63 -6.57 12.90
CA VAL A 120 3.33 -5.91 12.72
C VAL A 120 2.39 -6.81 11.93
N THR A 121 1.17 -6.98 12.41
CA THR A 121 0.07 -7.55 11.64
C THR A 121 -1.00 -6.48 11.44
N ALA A 122 -1.66 -6.50 10.28
CA ALA A 122 -2.79 -5.62 10.04
C ALA A 122 -3.89 -6.27 9.21
N SER A 123 -5.12 -5.82 9.45
CA SER A 123 -6.32 -6.16 8.68
C SER A 123 -7.03 -4.88 8.30
N GLY A 124 -7.40 -4.76 7.03
CA GLY A 124 -8.09 -3.59 6.50
C GLY A 124 -9.52 -3.89 6.15
N ARG A 125 -10.45 -3.00 6.53
CA ARG A 125 -11.86 -3.09 6.19
C ARG A 125 -12.40 -1.78 5.61
N ARG A 126 -13.33 -1.89 4.66
CA ARG A 126 -14.17 -0.76 4.25
C ARG A 126 -15.28 -0.50 5.27
N ASP A 127 -15.90 0.67 5.19
CA ASP A 127 -17.06 1.05 6.00
C ASP A 127 -18.24 0.06 5.88
N ASP A 128 -18.36 -0.63 4.73
CA ASP A 128 -19.37 -1.68 4.52
C ASP A 128 -19.01 -3.04 5.16
N GLY A 129 -17.89 -3.12 5.87
CA GLY A 129 -17.40 -4.32 6.54
C GLY A 129 -16.58 -5.26 5.66
N THR A 130 -16.43 -4.99 4.35
CA THR A 130 -15.62 -5.81 3.44
C THR A 130 -14.16 -5.79 3.88
N VAL A 131 -13.57 -6.96 4.12
CA VAL A 131 -12.13 -7.09 4.34
C VAL A 131 -11.40 -6.89 3.00
N THR A 132 -10.53 -5.88 2.93
CA THR A 132 -9.83 -5.49 1.71
C THR A 132 -8.36 -5.92 1.70
N VAL A 133 -7.73 -6.02 2.87
CA VAL A 133 -6.32 -6.39 2.97
C VAL A 133 -6.04 -7.19 4.23
N THR A 134 -5.08 -8.10 4.13
CA THR A 134 -4.38 -8.66 5.30
C THR A 134 -2.89 -8.55 5.05
N LEU A 135 -2.13 -8.14 6.07
CA LEU A 135 -0.68 -8.08 5.96
C LEU A 135 0.04 -8.46 7.26
N ARG A 136 1.27 -8.96 7.09
CA ARG A 136 2.28 -9.09 8.12
C ARG A 136 3.59 -8.48 7.61
N ALA A 137 4.19 -7.62 8.40
CA ALA A 137 5.40 -6.89 8.06
C ALA A 137 6.34 -6.79 9.28
N ARG A 138 7.59 -6.43 9.02
CA ARG A 138 8.58 -6.16 10.07
C ARG A 138 9.21 -4.80 9.87
N PHE A 139 9.45 -4.14 10.99
CA PHE A 139 10.06 -2.83 11.04
C PHE A 139 11.29 -2.83 11.94
N ASP A 140 12.27 -2.00 11.61
CA ASP A 140 13.41 -1.72 12.46
C ASP A 140 13.80 -0.23 12.47
N GLY A 141 14.54 0.18 13.50
CA GLY A 141 15.14 1.51 13.59
C GLY A 141 16.59 1.54 13.09
N GLY A 142 16.94 0.82 12.03
CA GLY A 142 18.29 0.89 11.46
C GLY A 142 18.66 2.31 11.02
N ASP A 143 19.96 2.61 10.84
CA ASP A 143 20.38 3.83 10.15
C ASP A 143 20.03 3.73 8.65
N ALA A 144 19.77 4.87 8.02
CA ALA A 144 19.59 4.88 6.59
C ALA A 144 20.99 4.68 6.06
N ASP A 145 21.22 3.72 5.16
CA ASP A 145 22.44 3.76 4.36
C ASP A 145 22.56 5.21 3.87
N GLU A 146 23.62 5.91 4.27
CA GLU A 146 23.82 7.30 3.84
C GLU A 146 23.78 7.32 2.31
N PRO A 147 23.24 8.38 1.68
CA PRO A 147 23.24 8.51 0.24
C PRO A 147 24.66 8.34 -0.28
N THR A 148 24.95 7.16 -0.82
CA THR A 148 26.28 6.85 -1.32
C THR A 148 26.24 7.07 -2.81
N ALA A 149 27.01 8.05 -3.29
CA ALA A 149 27.15 8.32 -4.71
C ALA A 149 27.68 7.05 -5.41
N THR A 150 26.79 6.28 -6.04
CA THR A 150 27.17 5.08 -6.79
C THR A 150 27.28 5.46 -8.26
N GLY A 151 28.47 5.90 -8.64
CA GLY A 151 28.82 6.34 -10.00
C GLY A 151 29.10 5.19 -10.97
N THR A 152 28.37 4.08 -10.91
CA THR A 152 28.50 3.00 -11.91
C THR A 152 27.33 3.11 -12.87
N GLU A 153 27.57 3.71 -14.04
CA GLU A 153 26.61 3.62 -15.12
C GLU A 153 26.38 2.15 -15.49
N PRO A 154 25.13 1.69 -15.61
CA PRO A 154 24.87 0.36 -16.13
C PRO A 154 25.49 0.29 -17.53
N SER A 155 26.42 -0.65 -17.74
CA SER A 155 27.00 -0.88 -19.05
C SER A 155 25.86 -1.15 -20.03
N THR A 156 25.64 -0.25 -20.98
CA THR A 156 24.68 -0.43 -22.06
C THR A 156 25.18 -1.52 -23.00
N GLY A 157 24.98 -2.78 -22.61
CA GLY A 157 25.07 -3.93 -23.49
C GLY A 157 23.92 -3.85 -24.50
N ALA A 158 24.14 -3.12 -25.58
CA ALA A 158 23.25 -3.11 -26.72
C ALA A 158 23.32 -4.47 -27.43
N ALA A 159 22.33 -5.32 -27.17
CA ALA A 159 21.99 -6.45 -28.04
C ALA A 159 20.49 -6.78 -27.89
N GLY A 160 19.74 -6.52 -28.97
CA GLY A 160 18.31 -6.76 -29.24
C GLY A 160 17.41 -7.37 -28.15
N GLY A 161 16.33 -6.65 -27.80
CA GLY A 161 15.21 -7.16 -26.98
C GLY A 161 14.57 -6.16 -26.01
N GLY A 162 15.17 -4.98 -25.83
CA GLY A 162 14.66 -3.95 -24.91
C GLY A 162 13.46 -3.15 -25.44
N LEU A 163 12.73 -2.51 -24.53
CA LEU A 163 11.58 -1.63 -24.82
C LEU A 163 11.87 -0.21 -24.35
N ALA A 164 11.66 0.76 -25.23
CA ALA A 164 11.70 2.18 -24.88
C ALA A 164 10.39 2.63 -24.22
N HIS A 165 10.43 3.77 -23.53
CA HIS A 165 9.29 4.32 -22.77
C HIS A 165 7.98 4.40 -23.57
N HIS A 166 8.03 4.80 -24.85
CA HIS A 166 6.82 4.88 -25.68
C HIS A 166 6.15 3.52 -25.93
N GLN A 167 6.95 2.44 -26.00
CA GLN A 167 6.44 1.07 -26.13
C GLN A 167 5.86 0.58 -24.81
N ILE A 168 6.54 0.86 -23.69
CA ILE A 168 6.04 0.55 -22.34
C ILE A 168 4.68 1.22 -22.11
N ARG A 169 4.55 2.51 -22.45
CA ARG A 169 3.30 3.27 -22.34
C ARG A 169 2.16 2.69 -23.20
N ALA A 170 2.47 1.99 -24.29
CA ALA A 170 1.49 1.31 -25.11
C ALA A 170 1.02 -0.04 -24.50
N LEU A 171 1.84 -0.67 -23.66
CA LEU A 171 1.56 -1.96 -23.02
C LEU A 171 0.89 -1.81 -21.65
N LEU A 172 1.32 -0.83 -20.85
CA LEU A 172 0.80 -0.59 -19.51
C LEU A 172 -0.28 0.51 -19.53
N PRO A 173 -1.41 0.33 -18.81
CA PRO A 173 -2.45 1.35 -18.70
C PRO A 173 -2.05 2.54 -17.82
N GLN A 174 -1.13 2.35 -16.87
CA GLN A 174 -0.67 3.39 -15.95
C GLN A 174 -0.16 4.62 -16.70
N ARG A 175 -0.40 5.81 -16.15
CA ARG A 175 0.06 7.11 -16.66
C ARG A 175 0.68 7.90 -15.52
N TYR A 176 1.30 9.03 -15.85
CA TYR A 176 1.82 9.95 -14.85
C TYR A 176 0.76 10.23 -13.76
N PRO A 177 1.13 10.20 -12.46
CA PRO A 177 2.49 9.99 -11.94
C PRO A 177 2.90 8.53 -11.68
N LEU A 178 2.06 7.55 -12.06
CA LEU A 178 2.24 6.13 -11.70
C LEU A 178 2.74 5.22 -12.82
N LEU A 179 3.09 5.73 -14.00
CA LEU A 179 3.90 4.92 -14.93
C LEU A 179 5.37 5.05 -14.55
N LEU A 180 5.91 4.05 -13.85
CA LEU A 180 7.20 4.15 -13.18
C LEU A 180 8.36 3.53 -13.99
N VAL A 181 8.11 2.50 -14.80
CA VAL A 181 9.20 1.87 -15.57
C VAL A 181 9.62 2.75 -16.75
N ASP A 182 10.90 3.11 -16.82
CA ASP A 182 11.44 3.99 -17.86
C ASP A 182 11.85 3.24 -19.13
N ARG A 183 12.48 2.08 -18.95
CA ARG A 183 13.04 1.28 -20.05
C ARG A 183 13.19 -0.18 -19.66
N VAL A 184 12.90 -1.09 -20.59
CA VAL A 184 13.28 -2.50 -20.49
C VAL A 184 14.64 -2.66 -21.16
N LEU A 185 15.62 -3.20 -20.43
CA LEU A 185 16.97 -3.46 -20.92
C LEU A 185 17.01 -4.75 -21.73
N THR A 186 16.52 -5.84 -21.14
CA THR A 186 16.48 -7.18 -21.74
C THR A 186 15.17 -7.87 -21.38
N MET A 187 14.66 -8.71 -22.26
CA MET A 187 13.46 -9.51 -21.99
C MET A 187 13.50 -10.82 -22.76
N THR A 188 13.25 -11.91 -22.05
CA THR A 188 12.91 -13.22 -22.59
C THR A 188 11.46 -13.50 -22.21
N PRO A 189 10.49 -13.35 -23.15
CA PRO A 189 9.08 -13.60 -22.88
C PRO A 189 8.83 -14.92 -22.17
N GLY A 190 7.89 -14.93 -21.23
CA GLY A 190 7.54 -16.10 -20.42
C GLY A 190 8.58 -16.51 -19.37
N SER A 191 9.74 -15.85 -19.30
CA SER A 191 10.83 -16.27 -18.42
C SER A 191 11.42 -15.15 -17.57
N ARG A 192 11.98 -14.10 -18.18
CA ARG A 192 12.78 -13.09 -17.45
C ARG A 192 12.73 -11.72 -18.09
N ILE A 193 12.74 -10.67 -17.28
CA ILE A 193 12.86 -9.28 -17.73
C ILE A 193 13.84 -8.51 -16.83
N GLU A 194 14.57 -7.59 -17.43
CA GLU A 194 15.31 -6.54 -16.73
C GLU A 194 14.82 -5.17 -17.17
N ALA A 195 14.45 -4.32 -16.22
CA ALA A 195 13.96 -2.99 -16.50
C ALA A 195 14.52 -1.97 -15.50
N VAL A 196 14.49 -0.69 -15.87
CA VAL A 196 14.99 0.40 -15.04
C VAL A 196 13.91 1.42 -14.69
N LYS A 197 14.01 1.94 -13.46
CA LYS A 197 13.32 3.12 -12.93
C LYS A 197 14.38 4.09 -12.40
N THR A 198 14.33 5.33 -12.86
CA THR A 198 15.23 6.40 -12.44
C THR A 198 14.57 7.18 -11.32
N VAL A 199 15.22 7.31 -10.18
CA VAL A 199 14.72 8.11 -9.06
C VAL A 199 15.11 9.56 -9.26
N THR A 200 14.15 10.47 -9.32
CA THR A 200 14.44 11.90 -9.52
C THR A 200 13.93 12.74 -8.34
N ALA A 201 14.67 13.80 -7.98
CA ALA A 201 14.27 14.70 -6.90
C ALA A 201 12.97 15.47 -7.18
N THR A 202 12.50 15.46 -8.43
CA THR A 202 11.26 16.10 -8.88
C THR A 202 10.04 15.19 -8.82
N GLU A 203 10.19 13.95 -8.35
CA GLU A 203 9.05 13.04 -8.23
C GLU A 203 8.03 13.54 -7.20
N PRO A 204 6.72 13.30 -7.42
CA PRO A 204 5.67 13.80 -6.52
C PRO A 204 5.82 13.38 -5.06
N CYS A 205 6.48 12.25 -4.78
CA CYS A 205 6.71 11.79 -3.41
C CYS A 205 7.63 12.69 -2.59
N TYR A 206 8.41 13.56 -3.24
CA TYR A 206 9.30 14.53 -2.58
C TYR A 206 8.65 15.90 -2.39
N ARG A 207 7.42 16.11 -2.89
CA ARG A 207 6.76 17.42 -2.96
C ARG A 207 6.67 18.13 -1.62
N ASP A 208 6.35 17.38 -0.57
CA ASP A 208 6.03 17.93 0.75
C ASP A 208 7.24 17.90 1.71
N LEU A 209 8.44 17.54 1.22
CA LEU A 209 9.66 17.64 2.00
C LEU A 209 10.05 19.10 2.24
N THR A 210 10.55 19.38 3.44
CA THR A 210 11.08 20.70 3.81
C THR A 210 12.55 20.83 3.42
N ASP A 211 13.04 22.07 3.30
CA ASP A 211 14.45 22.35 2.99
C ASP A 211 15.43 21.76 4.01
N ASP A 212 14.99 21.62 5.27
CA ASP A 212 15.77 21.06 6.38
C ASP A 212 15.58 19.55 6.56
N ALA A 213 14.93 18.86 5.61
CA ALA A 213 14.69 17.42 5.70
C ALA A 213 16.02 16.65 5.83
N PRO A 214 16.17 15.75 6.81
CA PRO A 214 17.38 14.97 6.98
C PRO A 214 17.59 14.02 5.79
N PRO A 215 18.84 13.62 5.48
CA PRO A 215 19.15 12.80 4.30
C PRO A 215 18.31 11.51 4.17
N GLY A 216 18.01 10.84 5.29
CA GLY A 216 17.20 9.63 5.31
C GLY A 216 15.76 9.83 4.84
N ASP A 217 15.24 11.06 4.90
CA ASP A 217 13.87 11.39 4.49
C ASP A 217 13.74 11.48 2.96
N TYR A 218 14.85 11.48 2.22
CA TYR A 218 14.87 11.39 0.77
C TYR A 218 14.87 9.95 0.24
N ALA A 219 14.83 8.95 1.12
CA ALA A 219 14.76 7.54 0.70
C ALA A 219 13.51 7.30 -0.16
N TYR A 220 13.70 6.66 -1.31
CA TYR A 220 12.62 6.35 -2.22
C TYR A 220 11.58 5.44 -1.56
N PRO A 221 10.27 5.77 -1.59
CA PRO A 221 9.25 5.03 -0.86
C PRO A 221 9.21 3.55 -1.24
N ALA A 222 9.16 2.68 -0.22
CA ALA A 222 9.05 1.23 -0.41
C ALA A 222 7.82 0.85 -1.25
N SER A 223 6.70 1.55 -1.07
CA SER A 223 5.47 1.39 -1.85
C SER A 223 5.68 1.62 -3.35
N LEU A 224 6.44 2.66 -3.73
CA LEU A 224 6.76 2.97 -5.12
C LEU A 224 7.82 2.03 -5.72
N LEU A 225 8.74 1.50 -4.91
CA LEU A 225 9.67 0.45 -5.34
C LEU A 225 8.90 -0.84 -5.67
N VAL A 226 7.97 -1.24 -4.81
CA VAL A 226 7.11 -2.40 -5.03
C VAL A 226 6.26 -2.20 -6.29
N GLU A 227 5.72 -1.00 -6.50
CA GLU A 227 4.94 -0.65 -7.70
C GLU A 227 5.76 -0.78 -8.99
N SER A 228 6.97 -0.21 -9.04
CA SER A 228 7.81 -0.27 -10.26
C SER A 228 8.30 -1.69 -10.55
N LEU A 229 8.58 -2.49 -9.53
CA LEU A 229 8.87 -3.91 -9.66
C LEU A 229 7.64 -4.70 -10.17
N GLY A 230 6.45 -4.38 -9.66
CA GLY A 230 5.18 -4.97 -10.10
C GLY A 230 4.86 -4.65 -11.57
N GLN A 231 5.09 -3.42 -12.01
CA GLN A 231 4.96 -3.02 -13.42
C GLN A 231 5.96 -3.75 -14.31
N THR A 232 7.18 -3.97 -13.82
CA THR A 232 8.19 -4.79 -14.51
C THR A 232 7.69 -6.23 -14.70
N ALA A 233 7.09 -6.83 -13.66
CA ALA A 233 6.47 -8.15 -13.76
C ALA A 233 5.27 -8.17 -14.72
N ALA A 234 4.45 -7.12 -14.72
CA ALA A 234 3.31 -6.98 -15.62
C ALA A 234 3.77 -6.91 -17.08
N LEU A 235 4.84 -6.19 -17.40
CA LEU A 235 5.43 -6.15 -18.75
C LEU A 235 5.86 -7.54 -19.22
N LEU A 236 6.52 -8.32 -18.36
CA LEU A 236 6.93 -9.69 -18.70
C LEU A 236 5.73 -10.60 -18.96
N TRP A 237 4.70 -10.52 -18.12
CA TRP A 237 3.49 -11.31 -18.30
C TRP A 237 2.74 -10.93 -19.60
N LEU A 238 2.66 -9.64 -19.90
CA LEU A 238 2.00 -9.15 -21.11
C LEU A 238 2.75 -9.47 -22.40
N ALA A 239 4.06 -9.66 -22.33
CA ALA A 239 4.85 -10.09 -23.49
C ALA A 239 4.64 -11.58 -23.84
N ASP A 240 4.19 -12.38 -22.88
CA ASP A 240 3.94 -13.82 -23.04
C ASP A 240 2.47 -14.14 -23.34
N ALA A 241 1.55 -13.27 -22.92
CA ALA A 241 0.13 -13.41 -23.23
C ALA A 241 -0.14 -13.19 -24.74
N ASP A 242 -1.14 -13.89 -25.31
CA ASP A 242 -1.65 -13.71 -26.68
C ASP A 242 -2.31 -12.33 -26.90
N GLY A 243 -1.55 -11.25 -26.68
CA GLY A 243 -1.97 -9.85 -26.81
C GLY A 243 -2.08 -9.09 -25.49
N PRO A 244 -2.24 -7.76 -25.58
CA PRO A 244 -2.34 -6.86 -24.43
C PRO A 244 -3.57 -7.17 -23.57
N VAL A 245 -3.56 -6.68 -22.32
CA VAL A 245 -4.78 -6.57 -21.53
C VAL A 245 -5.68 -5.56 -22.25
N GLY A 246 -6.67 -6.05 -23.00
CA GLY A 246 -7.67 -5.19 -23.64
C GLY A 246 -8.39 -4.32 -22.60
N ASP A 247 -9.02 -3.24 -23.07
CA ASP A 247 -9.57 -2.15 -22.23
C ASP A 247 -10.58 -2.59 -21.16
N ASP A 248 -11.17 -3.78 -21.30
CA ASP A 248 -12.14 -4.34 -20.35
C ASP A 248 -11.51 -5.01 -19.13
N HIS A 249 -10.19 -5.15 -19.09
CA HIS A 249 -9.46 -5.85 -18.03
C HIS A 249 -8.41 -4.96 -17.38
N VAL A 250 -8.04 -5.31 -16.15
CA VAL A 250 -6.91 -4.72 -15.43
C VAL A 250 -6.06 -5.83 -14.83
N LEU A 251 -4.76 -5.57 -14.70
CA LEU A 251 -3.86 -6.40 -13.91
C LEU A 251 -3.90 -5.90 -12.48
N MET A 252 -4.46 -6.72 -11.59
CA MET A 252 -4.57 -6.43 -10.17
C MET A 252 -3.42 -7.08 -9.42
N PHE A 253 -2.71 -6.29 -8.62
CA PHE A 253 -1.76 -6.83 -7.67
C PHE A 253 -2.52 -7.54 -6.54
N VAL A 254 -2.41 -8.87 -6.46
CA VAL A 254 -3.17 -9.71 -5.50
C VAL A 254 -2.44 -9.83 -4.18
N GLY A 255 -1.10 -9.79 -4.21
CA GLY A 255 -0.31 -9.89 -2.99
C GLY A 255 1.14 -10.28 -3.24
N ALA A 256 1.89 -10.32 -2.15
CA ALA A 256 3.28 -10.75 -2.16
C ALA A 256 3.63 -11.55 -0.89
N ARG A 257 4.72 -12.31 -0.98
CA ARG A 257 5.35 -13.02 0.12
C ARG A 257 6.85 -12.81 0.10
N ASP A 258 7.42 -12.80 1.30
CA ASP A 258 8.86 -12.73 1.52
C ASP A 258 9.51 -11.55 0.77
N PHE A 259 8.87 -10.38 0.84
CA PHE A 259 9.46 -9.14 0.36
C PHE A 259 10.45 -8.64 1.41
N ALA A 260 11.70 -8.38 1.04
CA ALA A 260 12.72 -7.83 1.92
C ALA A 260 13.34 -6.58 1.29
N PHE A 261 13.58 -5.58 2.13
CA PHE A 261 14.23 -4.32 1.79
C PHE A 261 15.61 -4.33 2.45
N ASP A 262 16.63 -4.64 1.66
CA ASP A 262 18.02 -4.77 2.10
C ASP A 262 18.75 -3.41 2.11
N GLY A 263 18.15 -2.37 1.51
CA GLY A 263 18.70 -1.01 1.48
C GLY A 263 17.74 0.00 0.85
N ALA A 264 18.18 1.25 0.74
CA ALA A 264 17.42 2.35 0.14
C ALA A 264 18.02 2.84 -1.18
N ALA A 265 17.19 3.54 -1.96
CA ALA A 265 17.59 4.35 -3.11
C ALA A 265 17.24 5.82 -2.86
N TYR A 266 17.92 6.71 -3.55
CA TYR A 266 17.82 8.15 -3.39
C TYR A 266 17.72 8.85 -4.76
N PRO A 267 17.32 10.14 -4.80
CA PRO A 267 17.38 10.93 -6.03
C PRO A 267 18.74 10.84 -6.73
N GLY A 268 18.71 10.53 -8.03
CA GLY A 268 19.89 10.27 -8.86
C GLY A 268 20.19 8.79 -9.07
N ASP A 269 19.67 7.90 -8.23
CA ASP A 269 19.85 6.45 -8.40
C ASP A 269 19.02 5.91 -9.58
N VAL A 270 19.55 4.86 -10.20
CA VAL A 270 18.83 4.04 -11.18
C VAL A 270 18.53 2.68 -10.56
N LEU A 271 17.26 2.42 -10.29
CA LEU A 271 16.77 1.12 -9.89
C LEU A 271 16.81 0.19 -11.09
N ARG A 272 17.50 -0.94 -10.98
CA ARG A 272 17.44 -2.03 -11.95
C ARG A 272 16.66 -3.19 -11.35
N HIS A 273 15.47 -3.42 -11.88
CA HIS A 273 14.61 -4.54 -11.53
C HIS A 273 14.97 -5.76 -12.39
N THR A 274 15.11 -6.92 -11.75
CA THR A 274 15.16 -8.22 -12.40
C THR A 274 13.95 -9.02 -11.95
N VAL A 275 13.14 -9.51 -12.88
CA VAL A 275 11.95 -10.31 -12.56
C VAL A 275 11.97 -11.62 -13.34
N HIS A 276 11.60 -12.70 -12.66
CA HIS A 276 11.42 -14.02 -13.26
C HIS A 276 9.96 -14.44 -13.14
N LEU A 277 9.34 -14.81 -14.26
CA LEU A 277 8.00 -15.41 -14.26
C LEU A 277 8.13 -16.88 -13.92
N GLU A 278 7.56 -17.30 -12.79
CA GLU A 278 7.66 -18.70 -12.36
C GLU A 278 6.60 -19.56 -13.04
N ARG A 279 5.37 -19.05 -13.10
CA ARG A 279 4.22 -19.73 -13.67
C ARG A 279 3.03 -18.79 -13.82
N VAL A 280 2.13 -19.18 -14.69
CA VAL A 280 0.78 -18.62 -14.81
C VAL A 280 -0.23 -19.75 -14.56
N ILE A 281 -1.18 -19.54 -13.66
CA ILE A 281 -2.26 -20.47 -13.37
C ILE A 281 -3.57 -19.75 -13.65
N ALA A 282 -4.29 -20.20 -14.70
CA ALA A 282 -5.46 -19.49 -15.23
C ALA A 282 -5.13 -17.99 -15.45
N ASP A 283 -5.88 -17.09 -14.83
CA ASP A 283 -5.68 -15.64 -14.93
C ASP A 283 -4.77 -15.07 -13.83
N THR A 284 -3.88 -15.86 -13.23
CA THR A 284 -2.98 -15.40 -12.16
C THR A 284 -1.53 -15.74 -12.47
N ALA A 285 -0.67 -14.73 -12.52
CA ALA A 285 0.78 -14.87 -12.66
C ALA A 285 1.49 -14.85 -11.31
N PHE A 286 2.55 -15.63 -11.22
CA PHE A 286 3.46 -15.73 -10.07
C PHE A 286 4.87 -15.44 -10.53
N ALA A 287 5.55 -14.51 -9.85
CA ALA A 287 6.89 -14.08 -10.21
C ALA A 287 7.78 -13.90 -8.97
N THR A 288 9.09 -14.01 -9.16
CA THR A 288 10.12 -13.56 -8.21
C THR A 288 10.81 -12.34 -8.75
N GLY A 289 11.47 -11.56 -7.89
CA GLY A 289 12.24 -10.42 -8.38
C GLY A 289 13.22 -9.83 -7.37
N GLU A 290 14.15 -9.07 -7.91
CA GLU A 290 15.20 -8.36 -7.19
C GLU A 290 15.36 -6.95 -7.76
N THR A 291 15.77 -6.01 -6.92
CA THR A 291 16.06 -4.61 -7.32
C THR A 291 17.45 -4.22 -6.86
N TYR A 292 18.19 -3.56 -7.75
CA TYR A 292 19.57 -3.14 -7.53
C TYR A 292 19.74 -1.63 -7.76
N VAL A 293 20.71 -1.05 -7.05
CA VAL A 293 21.33 0.24 -7.37
C VAL A 293 22.81 -0.04 -7.62
N GLY A 294 23.25 0.14 -8.87
CA GLY A 294 24.53 -0.41 -9.32
C GLY A 294 24.60 -1.92 -9.11
N ASP A 295 25.56 -2.36 -8.31
CA ASP A 295 25.77 -3.77 -7.93
C ASP A 295 25.15 -4.13 -6.57
N ARG A 296 24.67 -3.14 -5.80
CA ARG A 296 24.06 -3.36 -4.49
C ARG A 296 22.60 -3.75 -4.66
N ARG A 297 22.21 -4.95 -4.20
CA ARG A 297 20.80 -5.33 -4.10
C ARG A 297 20.15 -4.55 -2.97
N ILE A 298 19.06 -3.87 -3.25
CA ILE A 298 18.31 -3.09 -2.26
C ILE A 298 16.96 -3.72 -1.90
N ALA A 299 16.44 -4.63 -2.73
CA ALA A 299 15.20 -5.34 -2.43
C ALA A 299 15.11 -6.69 -3.15
N ARG A 300 14.32 -7.60 -2.57
CA ARG A 300 13.95 -8.89 -3.18
C ARG A 300 12.55 -9.30 -2.79
N VAL A 301 11.90 -10.11 -3.62
CA VAL A 301 10.59 -10.70 -3.35
C VAL A 301 10.60 -12.19 -3.70
N GLY A 302 10.17 -13.02 -2.74
CA GLY A 302 10.06 -14.48 -2.93
C GLY A 302 8.83 -14.89 -3.73
N THR A 303 7.72 -14.16 -3.64
CA THR A 303 6.59 -14.35 -4.55
C THR A 303 5.80 -13.07 -4.72
N LEU A 304 5.58 -12.66 -5.96
CA LEU A 304 4.68 -11.60 -6.40
C LEU A 304 3.51 -12.25 -7.14
N MET A 305 2.28 -11.88 -6.79
CA MET A 305 1.06 -12.44 -7.39
C MET A 305 0.24 -11.33 -8.03
N ALA A 306 -0.08 -11.49 -9.31
CA ALA A 306 -0.96 -10.58 -10.03
C ALA A 306 -2.05 -11.38 -10.75
N ALA A 307 -3.26 -10.82 -10.83
CA ALA A 307 -4.38 -11.45 -11.52
C ALA A 307 -4.99 -10.52 -12.55
N ARG A 308 -5.38 -11.08 -13.69
CA ARG A 308 -6.17 -10.40 -14.71
C ARG A 308 -7.63 -10.40 -14.26
N ARG A 309 -8.24 -9.22 -14.16
CA ARG A 309 -9.63 -9.06 -13.70
C ARG A 309 -10.45 -8.23 -14.68
N PRO A 310 -11.69 -8.64 -15.02
CA PRO A 310 -12.62 -7.77 -15.72
C PRO A 310 -12.92 -6.52 -14.87
N ARG A 311 -12.96 -5.35 -15.50
CA ARG A 311 -13.29 -4.08 -14.81
C ARG A 311 -14.69 -4.10 -14.20
N THR A 312 -15.64 -4.78 -14.88
CA THR A 312 -17.01 -4.96 -14.41
C THR A 312 -17.07 -5.69 -13.06
N ALA A 313 -16.24 -6.71 -12.85
CA ALA A 313 -16.18 -7.46 -11.60
C ALA A 313 -15.84 -6.57 -10.40
N LEU A 314 -14.88 -5.64 -10.58
CA LEU A 314 -14.45 -4.72 -9.53
C LEU A 314 -15.54 -3.69 -9.14
N THR A 315 -16.37 -3.29 -10.11
CA THR A 315 -17.50 -2.38 -9.85
C THR A 315 -18.69 -3.07 -9.17
N VAL A 316 -18.98 -4.31 -9.56
CA VAL A 316 -20.11 -5.08 -9.01
C VAL A 316 -19.86 -5.48 -7.56
N GLU A 317 -18.65 -5.94 -7.22
CA GLU A 317 -18.24 -6.23 -5.84
C GLU A 317 -18.45 -5.02 -4.90
N THR A 318 -18.32 -3.81 -5.44
CA THR A 318 -18.54 -2.57 -4.67
C THR A 318 -20.03 -2.23 -4.56
N ALA A 319 -20.81 -2.40 -5.63
CA ALA A 319 -22.24 -2.08 -5.66
C ALA A 319 -23.09 -3.04 -4.79
N THR A 320 -22.77 -4.34 -4.79
CA THR A 320 -23.45 -5.34 -3.95
C THR A 320 -23.16 -5.10 -2.47
N SER A 321 -21.94 -4.69 -2.15
CA SER A 321 -21.53 -4.39 -0.78
C SER A 321 -22.20 -3.12 -0.22
N ARG A 322 -22.30 -2.05 -1.02
CA ARG A 322 -23.01 -0.81 -0.61
C ARG A 322 -24.52 -0.99 -0.43
N THR A 323 -25.15 -1.87 -1.20
CA THR A 323 -26.60 -2.14 -1.08
C THR A 323 -26.94 -3.04 0.10
N ALA A 324 -26.02 -3.91 0.55
CA ALA A 324 -26.20 -4.74 1.74
C ALA A 324 -26.11 -3.97 3.07
N GLY A 325 -25.53 -2.77 3.08
CA GLY A 325 -25.32 -1.93 4.27
C GLY A 325 -26.44 -0.93 4.59
N VAL A 326 -27.53 -0.86 3.81
CA VAL A 326 -28.67 0.02 4.12
C VAL A 326 -29.57 -0.69 5.15
N PRO A 327 -29.70 -0.20 6.40
CA PRO A 327 -30.68 -0.74 7.32
C PRO A 327 -32.06 -0.42 6.73
N THR A 328 -32.84 -1.45 6.42
CA THR A 328 -34.26 -1.23 6.12
C THR A 328 -34.92 -0.66 7.37
N ASP A 329 -35.51 0.52 7.22
CA ASP A 329 -36.26 1.24 8.24
C ASP A 329 -37.29 0.29 8.87
N ARG A 330 -36.99 -0.19 10.08
CA ARG A 330 -37.93 -0.96 10.88
C ARG A 330 -38.87 0.04 11.54
N GLY A 331 -40.09 0.11 10.97
CA GLY A 331 -41.22 0.83 11.54
C GLY A 331 -41.47 0.51 13.02
N PRO A 332 -42.24 1.37 13.71
CA PRO A 332 -42.19 1.51 15.17
C PRO A 332 -42.61 0.21 15.87
N SER A 333 -41.71 -0.30 16.70
CA SER A 333 -41.92 -1.46 17.55
C SER A 333 -42.90 -1.12 18.68
N ARG A 334 -44.05 -1.80 18.69
CA ARG A 334 -45.04 -1.76 19.77
C ARG A 334 -44.41 -2.25 21.07
N HIS A 335 -44.13 -1.34 22.00
CA HIS A 335 -43.74 -1.69 23.36
C HIS A 335 -44.96 -2.20 24.16
N GLY A 336 -44.76 -3.38 24.76
CA GLY A 336 -45.72 -4.05 25.62
C GLY A 336 -46.00 -3.29 26.90
N ALA A 337 -47.27 -3.31 27.30
CA ALA A 337 -47.76 -2.75 28.54
C ALA A 337 -47.24 -3.54 29.75
N ALA A 338 -46.46 -2.87 30.61
CA ALA A 338 -46.19 -3.33 31.97
C ALA A 338 -47.30 -2.80 32.90
N ARG A 339 -48.03 -3.73 33.53
CA ARG A 339 -49.03 -3.45 34.57
C ARG A 339 -48.35 -2.88 35.81
N LEU A 340 -48.68 -1.65 36.18
CA LEU A 340 -48.45 -1.10 37.52
C LEU A 340 -49.56 -1.56 38.47
N ARG A 341 -49.15 -2.23 39.55
CA ARG A 341 -50.01 -2.58 40.69
C ARG A 341 -50.30 -1.32 41.51
N GLN A 342 -51.59 -1.10 41.80
CA GLN A 342 -52.06 -0.08 42.71
C GLN A 342 -51.69 -0.44 44.16
N SER A 343 -51.04 0.47 44.89
CA SER A 343 -51.01 0.48 46.35
C SER A 343 -51.72 1.73 46.84
N SER A 344 -52.80 1.52 47.58
CA SER A 344 -53.63 2.54 48.23
C SER A 344 -52.98 3.07 49.51
N ALA A 345 -52.78 4.38 49.58
CA ALA A 345 -52.74 5.18 50.81
C ALA A 345 -53.35 6.54 50.40
N GLY A 346 -54.43 7.04 50.98
CA GLY A 346 -54.72 7.14 52.40
C GLY A 346 -54.71 8.63 52.72
N LYS A 347 -55.90 9.24 52.66
CA LYS A 347 -56.18 10.68 52.78
C LYS A 347 -55.55 11.31 54.03
N ALA A 348 -55.07 12.54 53.87
CA ALA A 348 -54.95 13.51 54.95
C ALA A 348 -56.34 14.09 55.27
N ASP A 349 -56.70 14.13 56.54
CA ASP A 349 -57.69 15.05 57.11
C ASP A 349 -57.23 15.48 58.51
N LEU A 350 -57.01 16.79 58.63
CA LEU A 350 -57.22 17.70 59.77
C LEU A 350 -57.12 17.15 61.21
N SER A 351 -56.07 17.56 61.93
CA SER A 351 -56.08 18.47 63.11
C SER A 351 -54.76 18.43 63.86
#